data_AF-A0A850B6I4-F1
#
_entry.id   AF-A0A850B6I4-F1
#
_cell.length_a   1.000
_cell.length_b   1.000
_cell.length_c   1.000
_cell.angle_alpha   90.00
_cell.angle_beta   90.00
_cell.angle_gamma   90.00
#
_symmetry.space_group_name_H-M   'P 1'
#
loop_
_entity.id
_entity.type
_entity.pdbx_description
1 polymer ?
#
loop_
_entity_poly.entity_id
_entity_poly.type
_entity_poly.pdbx_seq_one_letter_code
_entity_poly.pdbx_strand_id
1 'polypeptide(L)'
;VRNPKELDALQHEIEALGRREDALNTNVYELMEVVERLTDREAQLSTAITEAEAAYADRAHAYTLAVRKLKAQADTLQTDRAERVGAVPADLLRRYDSLRAGKHGIGIARVDSRRCSACSTTLPQNTLTAVKETDQIATCDACGRMLCMVSDAG
;
A
#
# COMPACT_ATOMS: atom_id res chain seq x y z
N VAL A 1 -44.07 -20.01 -69.84
CA VAL A 1 -45.12 -19.11 -69.28
C VAL A 1 -46.13 -18.85 -70.38
N ARG A 2 -47.41 -19.22 -70.20
CA ARG A 2 -48.44 -19.09 -71.26
C ARG A 2 -49.48 -17.99 -70.96
N ASN A 3 -49.33 -17.23 -69.87
CA ASN A 3 -50.24 -16.16 -69.47
C ASN A 3 -49.47 -14.90 -69.00
N PRO A 4 -49.68 -13.72 -69.61
CA PRO A 4 -48.99 -12.48 -69.26
C PRO A 4 -49.12 -12.06 -67.77
N LYS A 5 -50.24 -12.39 -67.12
CA LYS A 5 -50.47 -12.05 -65.71
C LYS A 5 -49.60 -12.86 -64.73
N GLU A 6 -49.25 -14.09 -65.09
CA GLU A 6 -48.35 -14.92 -64.27
C GLU A 6 -46.91 -14.43 -64.35
N LEU A 7 -46.51 -13.89 -65.51
CA LEU A 7 -45.19 -13.29 -65.69
C LEU A 7 -45.01 -12.04 -64.81
N ASP A 8 -46.02 -11.17 -64.78
CA ASP A 8 -46.03 -9.93 -64.00
C ASP A 8 -46.01 -10.20 -62.48
N ALA A 9 -46.79 -11.19 -62.03
CA ALA A 9 -46.77 -11.63 -60.63
C ALA A 9 -45.39 -12.16 -60.20
N LEU A 10 -44.74 -12.96 -61.04
CA LEU A 10 -43.38 -13.47 -60.79
C LEU A 10 -42.34 -12.34 -60.80
N GLN A 11 -42.49 -11.33 -61.67
CA GLN A 11 -41.61 -10.16 -61.69
C GLN A 11 -41.72 -9.37 -60.39
N HIS A 12 -42.93 -9.11 -59.90
CA HIS A 12 -43.13 -8.45 -58.60
C HIS A 12 -42.57 -9.25 -57.41
N GLU A 13 -42.69 -10.59 -57.45
CA GLU A 13 -42.12 -11.45 -56.42
C GLU A 13 -40.59 -11.39 -56.42
N ILE A 14 -39.94 -11.43 -57.59
CA ILE A 14 -38.49 -11.27 -57.73
C ILE A 14 -38.04 -9.92 -57.18
N GLU A 15 -38.72 -8.83 -57.51
CA GLU A 15 -38.40 -7.51 -56.99
C GLU A 15 -38.55 -7.42 -55.46
N ALA A 16 -39.59 -8.05 -54.90
CA ALA A 16 -39.80 -8.09 -53.45
C ALA A 16 -38.73 -8.92 -52.74
N LEU A 17 -38.32 -10.05 -53.31
CA LEU A 17 -37.22 -10.87 -52.82
C LEU A 17 -35.88 -10.13 -52.90
N GLY A 18 -35.61 -9.45 -54.02
CA GLY A 18 -34.40 -8.63 -54.19
C GLY A 18 -34.30 -7.52 -53.13
N ARG A 19 -35.39 -6.77 -52.89
CA ARG A 19 -35.42 -5.75 -51.81
C ARG A 19 -35.17 -6.36 -50.43
N ARG A 20 -35.67 -7.58 -50.18
CA ARG A 20 -35.46 -8.28 -48.91
C ARG A 20 -34.02 -8.78 -48.77
N GLU A 21 -33.43 -9.28 -49.85
CA GLU A 21 -32.02 -9.68 -49.91
C GLU A 21 -31.09 -8.49 -49.64
N ASP A 22 -31.34 -7.35 -50.30
CA ASP A 22 -30.56 -6.13 -50.09
C ASP A 22 -30.60 -5.69 -48.62
N ALA A 23 -31.79 -5.67 -48.01
CA ALA A 23 -31.95 -5.32 -46.60
C ALA A 23 -31.22 -6.30 -45.66
N LEU A 24 -31.24 -7.60 -45.97
CA LEU A 24 -30.49 -8.60 -45.21
C LEU A 24 -28.99 -8.42 -45.36
N ASN A 25 -28.50 -8.14 -46.57
CA ASN A 25 -27.08 -7.89 -46.83
C ASN A 25 -26.59 -6.65 -46.07
N THR A 26 -27.35 -5.55 -46.06
CA THR A 26 -27.02 -4.38 -45.23
C THR A 26 -26.88 -4.74 -43.76
N ASN A 27 -27.85 -5.48 -43.20
CA ASN A 27 -27.78 -5.92 -41.80
C ASN A 27 -26.57 -6.83 -41.53
N VAL A 28 -26.22 -7.71 -42.47
CA VAL A 28 -25.04 -8.58 -42.35
C VAL A 28 -23.76 -7.75 -42.30
N TYR A 29 -23.61 -6.75 -43.16
CA TYR A 29 -22.44 -5.87 -43.14
C TYR A 29 -22.33 -5.08 -41.84
N GLU A 30 -23.44 -4.53 -41.33
CA GLU A 30 -23.46 -3.83 -40.03
C GLU A 30 -23.05 -4.77 -38.88
N LEU A 31 -23.54 -6.01 -38.88
CA LEU A 31 -23.16 -7.01 -37.88
C LEU A 31 -21.68 -7.40 -37.99
N MET A 32 -21.13 -7.48 -39.20
CA MET A 32 -19.70 -7.76 -39.41
C MET A 32 -18.82 -6.66 -38.79
N GLU A 33 -19.17 -5.38 -38.98
CA GLU A 33 -18.46 -4.26 -38.35
C GLU A 33 -18.53 -4.30 -36.82
N VAL A 34 -19.69 -4.71 -36.27
CA VAL A 34 -19.85 -4.90 -34.83
C VAL A 34 -18.95 -6.01 -34.32
N VAL A 35 -18.89 -7.15 -35.02
CA VAL A 35 -18.03 -8.29 -34.66
C VAL A 35 -16.57 -7.89 -34.69
N GLU A 36 -16.10 -7.24 -35.75
CA GLU A 36 -14.70 -6.79 -35.87
C GLU A 36 -14.31 -5.87 -34.71
N ARG A 37 -15.13 -4.86 -34.40
CA ARG A 37 -14.89 -3.97 -33.27
C ARG A 37 -14.84 -4.70 -31.92
N LEU A 38 -15.70 -5.69 -31.71
CA LEU A 38 -15.72 -6.47 -30.47
C LEU A 38 -14.50 -7.39 -30.36
N THR A 39 -14.08 -8.02 -31.46
CA THR A 39 -12.87 -8.84 -31.51
C THR A 39 -11.61 -8.03 -31.23
N ASP A 40 -11.48 -6.84 -31.81
CA ASP A 40 -10.37 -5.93 -31.50
C ASP A 40 -10.39 -5.52 -30.03
N ARG A 41 -11.57 -5.23 -29.48
CA ARG A 41 -11.71 -4.86 -28.08
C ARG A 41 -11.35 -6.01 -27.14
N GLU A 42 -11.75 -7.23 -27.47
CA GLU A 42 -11.40 -8.44 -26.74
C GLU A 42 -9.88 -8.65 -26.72
N ALA A 43 -9.21 -8.53 -27.88
CA ALA A 43 -7.76 -8.66 -27.99
C ALA A 43 -7.01 -7.61 -27.13
N GLN A 44 -7.47 -6.37 -27.14
CA GLN A 44 -6.92 -5.30 -26.30
C GLN A 44 -7.09 -5.61 -24.80
N LEU A 45 -8.29 -6.04 -24.40
CA LEU A 45 -8.58 -6.36 -23.00
C LEU A 45 -7.79 -7.58 -22.53
N SER A 46 -7.66 -8.60 -23.37
CA SER A 46 -6.85 -9.79 -23.08
C SER A 46 -5.39 -9.41 -22.82
N THR A 47 -4.82 -8.54 -23.66
CA THR A 47 -3.45 -8.02 -23.45
C THR A 47 -3.33 -7.21 -22.16
N ALA A 48 -4.30 -6.34 -21.88
CA ALA A 48 -4.29 -5.55 -20.65
C ALA A 48 -4.39 -6.42 -19.38
N ILE A 49 -5.16 -7.52 -19.43
CA ILE A 49 -5.27 -8.47 -18.32
C ILE A 49 -3.93 -9.17 -18.09
N THR A 50 -3.30 -9.70 -19.14
CA THR A 50 -2.02 -10.42 -18.99
C THR A 50 -0.91 -9.51 -18.45
N GLU A 51 -0.85 -8.26 -18.91
CA GLU A 51 0.08 -7.26 -18.37
C GLU A 51 -0.18 -6.94 -16.90
N ALA A 52 -1.46 -6.77 -16.52
CA ALA A 52 -1.85 -6.50 -15.15
C ALA A 52 -1.55 -7.67 -14.21
N GLU A 53 -1.78 -8.91 -14.65
CA GLU A 53 -1.46 -10.13 -13.90
C GLU A 53 0.05 -10.27 -13.66
N ALA A 54 0.87 -10.03 -14.68
CA ALA A 54 2.33 -10.02 -14.55
C ALA A 54 2.80 -8.96 -13.55
N ALA A 55 2.32 -7.72 -13.69
CA ALA A 55 2.66 -6.64 -12.77
C ALA A 55 2.20 -6.90 -11.34
N TYR A 56 1.05 -7.56 -11.16
CA TYR A 56 0.56 -7.97 -9.84
C TYR A 56 1.46 -9.05 -9.23
N ALA A 57 1.83 -10.08 -9.99
CA ALA A 57 2.69 -11.16 -9.52
C ALA A 57 4.05 -10.64 -9.03
N ASP A 58 4.67 -9.73 -9.79
CA ASP A 58 5.94 -9.10 -9.42
C ASP A 58 5.84 -8.30 -8.12
N ARG A 59 4.78 -7.49 -7.98
CA ARG A 59 4.53 -6.69 -6.77
C ARG A 59 4.23 -7.58 -5.56
N ALA A 60 3.44 -8.63 -5.74
CA ALA A 60 3.12 -9.58 -4.68
C ALA A 60 4.38 -10.32 -4.19
N HIS A 61 5.27 -10.68 -5.11
CA HIS A 61 6.55 -11.29 -4.78
C HIS A 61 7.45 -10.33 -3.99
N ALA A 62 7.64 -9.10 -4.49
CA ALA A 62 8.42 -8.08 -3.81
C ALA A 62 7.88 -7.74 -2.42
N TYR A 63 6.55 -7.62 -2.28
CA TYR A 63 5.87 -7.42 -1.01
C TYR A 63 6.16 -8.57 -0.03
N THR A 64 6.03 -9.82 -0.49
CA THR A 64 6.28 -11.00 0.34
C THR A 64 7.72 -11.04 0.86
N LEU A 65 8.70 -10.72 0.02
CA LEU A 65 10.11 -10.62 0.41
C LEU A 65 10.33 -9.50 1.45
N ALA A 66 9.75 -8.33 1.23
CA ALA A 66 9.85 -7.21 2.16
C ALA A 66 9.25 -7.55 3.54
N VAL A 67 8.07 -8.19 3.57
CA VAL A 67 7.43 -8.64 4.81
C VAL A 67 8.30 -9.68 5.52
N ARG A 68 8.86 -10.66 4.82
CA ARG A 68 9.76 -11.66 5.42
C ARG A 68 11.00 -11.01 6.02
N LYS A 69 11.62 -10.07 5.32
CA LYS A 69 12.78 -9.32 5.82
C LYS A 69 12.45 -8.52 7.07
N LEU A 70 11.35 -7.77 7.07
CA LEU A 70 10.92 -6.98 8.22
C LEU A 70 10.57 -7.85 9.43
N LYS A 71 9.93 -9.00 9.22
CA LYS A 71 9.66 -9.96 10.31
C LYS A 71 10.96 -10.50 10.92
N ALA A 72 11.90 -10.95 10.09
CA ALA A 72 13.19 -11.43 10.57
C ALA A 72 13.94 -10.35 11.37
N GLN A 73 13.93 -9.10 10.89
CA GLN A 73 14.52 -7.96 11.62
C GLN A 73 13.81 -7.70 12.96
N ALA A 74 12.48 -7.77 13.00
CA ALA A 74 11.71 -7.61 14.21
C ALA A 74 12.01 -8.72 15.23
N ASP A 75 12.12 -9.97 14.79
CA ASP A 75 12.44 -11.12 15.63
C ASP A 75 13.86 -11.00 16.21
N THR A 76 14.84 -10.57 15.41
CA THR A 76 16.20 -10.27 15.89
C THR A 76 16.18 -9.16 16.93
N LEU A 77 15.53 -8.02 16.65
CA LEU A 77 15.46 -6.91 17.60
C LEU A 77 14.73 -7.28 18.90
N GLN A 78 13.73 -8.18 18.82
CA GLN A 78 13.04 -8.68 20.01
C GLN A 78 13.94 -9.59 20.84
N THR A 79 14.74 -10.44 20.20
CA THR A 79 15.73 -11.29 20.86
C THR A 79 16.81 -10.45 21.53
N ASP A 80 17.39 -9.50 20.80
CA ASP A 80 18.39 -8.55 21.34
C ASP A 80 17.84 -7.76 22.54
N ARG A 81 16.56 -7.35 22.48
CA ARG A 81 15.90 -6.69 23.61
C ARG A 81 15.80 -7.63 24.81
N ALA A 82 15.38 -8.88 24.60
CA ALA A 82 15.21 -9.84 25.69
C ALA A 82 16.55 -10.10 26.41
N GLU A 83 17.65 -10.23 25.67
CA GLU A 83 18.99 -10.41 26.22
C GLU A 83 19.44 -9.18 27.04
N ARG A 84 19.23 -7.97 26.51
CA ARG A 84 19.64 -6.71 27.18
C ARG A 84 18.81 -6.40 28.42
N VAL A 85 17.52 -6.75 28.42
CA VAL A 85 16.60 -6.48 29.54
C VAL A 85 17.05 -7.19 30.82
N GLY A 86 17.70 -8.36 30.71
CA GLY A 86 18.22 -9.09 31.88
C GLY A 86 19.25 -8.30 32.70
N ALA A 87 19.96 -7.34 32.08
CA ALA A 87 20.93 -6.48 32.76
C ALA A 87 20.32 -5.22 33.39
N VAL A 88 19.02 -4.96 33.18
CA VAL A 88 18.35 -3.73 33.64
C VAL A 88 17.56 -3.99 34.93
N PRO A 89 17.71 -3.15 35.97
CA PRO A 89 16.89 -3.26 37.18
C PRO A 89 15.39 -3.21 36.88
N ALA A 90 14.62 -4.13 37.48
CA ALA A 90 13.20 -4.31 37.19
C ALA A 90 12.35 -3.04 37.39
N ASP A 91 12.68 -2.22 38.39
CA ASP A 91 11.96 -0.98 38.68
C ASP A 91 12.13 0.07 37.58
N LEU A 92 13.35 0.17 37.03
CA LEU A 92 13.65 1.07 35.92
C LEU A 92 12.98 0.61 34.63
N LEU A 93 12.99 -0.70 34.38
CA LEU A 93 12.31 -1.29 33.22
C LEU A 93 10.80 -1.05 33.27
N ARG A 94 10.15 -1.25 34.43
CA ARG A 94 8.72 -0.97 34.61
C ARG A 94 8.39 0.50 34.35
N ARG A 95 9.22 1.42 34.84
CA ARG A 95 9.05 2.86 34.58
C ARG A 95 9.17 3.17 33.09
N TYR A 96 10.18 2.61 32.42
CA TYR A 96 10.39 2.76 30.98
C TYR A 96 9.21 2.21 30.17
N ASP A 97 8.76 0.99 30.43
CA ASP A 97 7.70 0.33 29.66
C ASP A 97 6.36 1.05 29.83
N SER A 98 6.05 1.56 31.04
CA SER A 98 4.87 2.39 31.30
C SER A 98 4.90 3.70 30.48
N LEU A 99 6.03 4.40 30.47
CA LEU A 99 6.20 5.61 29.67
C LEU A 99 6.14 5.32 28.17
N ARG A 100 6.77 4.23 27.72
CA ARG A 100 6.78 3.80 26.32
C ARG A 100 5.36 3.51 25.82
N ALA A 101 4.56 2.77 26.59
CA ALA A 101 3.18 2.44 26.25
C ALA A 101 2.29 3.69 26.17
N GLY A 102 2.44 4.62 27.11
CA GLY A 102 1.62 5.84 27.18
C GLY A 102 2.07 6.97 26.24
N LYS A 103 3.29 6.93 25.67
CA LYS A 103 3.90 8.08 24.98
C LYS A 103 4.46 7.73 23.59
N HIS A 104 3.64 7.06 22.78
CA HIS A 104 3.91 6.73 21.37
C HIS A 104 5.20 5.91 21.16
N GLY A 105 5.51 4.98 22.07
CA GLY A 105 6.67 4.11 21.93
C GLY A 105 8.00 4.74 22.35
N ILE A 106 8.00 5.98 22.88
CA ILE A 106 9.21 6.68 23.32
C ILE A 106 9.18 6.87 24.84
N GLY A 107 9.87 5.99 25.57
CA GLY A 107 10.03 6.09 27.03
C GLY A 107 11.19 6.98 27.49
N ILE A 108 12.24 7.09 26.66
CA ILE A 108 13.46 7.88 26.94
C ILE A 108 13.66 8.89 25.81
N ALA A 109 13.95 10.13 26.16
CA ALA A 109 14.29 11.20 25.23
C ALA A 109 15.73 11.66 25.46
N ARG A 110 16.41 12.01 24.37
CA ARG A 110 17.75 12.59 24.42
C ARG A 110 17.65 14.08 24.78
N VAL A 111 18.62 14.57 25.54
CA VAL A 111 18.84 16.01 25.68
C VAL A 111 19.69 16.48 24.51
N ASP A 112 19.13 17.33 23.66
CA ASP A 112 19.82 17.95 22.51
C ASP A 112 19.75 19.46 22.64
N SER A 113 20.90 20.13 22.68
CA SER A 113 20.97 21.61 22.71
C SER A 113 20.10 22.23 23.81
N ARG A 114 20.13 21.63 25.02
CA ARG A 114 19.29 21.97 26.19
C ARG A 114 17.78 21.76 26.01
N ARG A 115 17.35 20.97 25.01
CA ARG A 115 15.95 20.63 24.75
C ARG A 115 15.71 19.13 24.85
N CYS A 116 14.48 18.77 25.21
CA CYS A 116 14.01 17.40 25.12
C CYS A 116 13.78 17.02 23.65
N SER A 117 14.41 15.96 23.16
CA SER A 117 14.29 15.52 21.76
C SER A 117 12.88 15.05 21.37
N ALA A 118 12.00 14.79 22.34
CA ALA A 118 10.67 14.25 22.11
C ALA A 118 9.54 15.28 22.15
N CYS A 119 9.65 16.33 22.98
CA CYS A 119 8.64 17.40 23.08
C CYS A 119 9.18 18.79 22.72
N SER A 120 10.46 18.88 22.37
CA SER A 120 11.15 20.11 21.94
C SER A 120 11.18 21.25 22.96
N THR A 121 10.68 21.04 24.18
CA THR A 121 10.71 22.02 25.27
C THR A 121 12.14 22.21 25.78
N THR A 122 12.50 23.46 26.05
CA THR A 122 13.75 23.83 26.73
C THR A 122 13.73 23.34 28.16
N LEU A 123 14.77 22.63 28.56
CA LEU A 123 14.91 22.07 29.90
C LEU A 123 15.49 23.12 30.86
N PRO A 124 14.96 23.23 32.09
CA PRO A 124 15.52 24.13 33.09
C PRO A 124 16.90 23.65 33.56
N GLN A 125 17.70 24.58 34.08
CA GLN A 125 19.09 24.31 34.47
C GLN A 125 19.20 23.20 35.52
N ASN A 126 18.26 23.13 36.48
CA ASN A 126 18.24 22.08 37.50
C ASN A 126 18.08 20.69 36.87
N THR A 127 17.16 20.55 35.90
CA THR A 127 16.95 19.29 35.17
C THR A 127 18.17 18.94 34.33
N LEU A 128 18.84 19.92 33.70
CA LEU A 128 20.09 19.69 32.97
C LEU A 128 21.23 19.22 33.88
N THR A 129 21.33 19.73 35.11
CA THR A 129 22.30 19.26 36.10
C THR A 129 21.96 17.86 36.58
N ALA A 130 20.70 17.59 36.87
CA ALA A 130 20.24 16.26 37.30
C ALA A 130 20.47 15.17 36.24
N VAL A 131 20.37 15.49 34.94
CA VAL A 131 20.70 14.54 33.86
C VAL A 131 22.20 14.22 33.82
N LYS A 132 23.08 15.12 34.30
CA LYS A 132 24.53 14.91 34.36
C LYS A 132 24.96 14.05 35.55
N GLU A 133 24.15 13.99 36.59
CA GLU A 133 24.44 13.19 37.78
C GLU A 133 24.14 11.72 37.49
N THR A 134 25.09 10.83 37.78
CA THR A 134 25.02 9.40 37.41
C THR A 134 24.06 8.58 38.28
N ASP A 135 23.67 9.07 39.45
CA ASP A 135 22.89 8.31 40.43
C ASP A 135 21.37 8.50 40.27
N GLN A 136 20.91 9.44 39.45
CA GLN A 136 19.48 9.75 39.31
C GLN A 136 19.04 9.83 37.86
N ILE A 137 17.89 9.21 37.56
CA ILE A 137 17.24 9.35 36.25
C ILE A 137 16.29 10.53 36.28
N ALA A 138 16.75 11.64 35.71
CA ALA A 138 15.95 12.83 35.50
C ALA A 138 14.81 12.58 34.47
N THR A 139 13.74 13.36 34.62
CA THR A 139 12.59 13.37 33.70
C THR A 139 12.32 14.75 33.16
N CYS A 140 11.76 14.83 31.96
CA CYS A 140 11.30 16.09 31.39
C CYS A 140 10.05 16.60 32.13
N ASP A 141 10.08 17.83 32.63
CA ASP A 141 8.95 18.41 33.37
C ASP A 141 7.69 18.61 32.49
N ALA A 142 7.87 18.79 31.18
CA ALA A 142 6.77 19.03 30.25
C ALA A 142 6.09 17.75 29.76
N CYS A 143 6.88 16.74 29.38
CA CYS A 143 6.34 15.51 28.78
C CYS A 143 6.53 14.27 29.64
N GLY A 144 7.20 14.35 30.79
CA GLY A 144 7.42 13.27 31.75
C GLY A 144 8.22 12.06 31.23
N ARG A 145 8.95 12.18 30.11
CA ARG A 145 9.84 11.12 29.62
C ARG A 145 11.14 11.10 30.40
N MET A 146 11.75 9.93 30.54
CA MET A 146 13.11 9.80 31.11
C MET A 146 14.11 10.49 30.17
N LEU A 147 15.10 11.15 30.73
CA LEU A 147 16.10 11.90 29.96
C LEU A 147 17.44 11.16 29.98
N CYS A 148 18.12 11.13 28.84
CA CYS A 148 19.52 10.72 28.76
C CYS A 148 20.35 11.80 28.06
N MET A 149 21.59 11.99 28.52
CA MET A 149 22.62 12.58 27.67
C MET A 149 23.26 11.46 26.87
N VAL A 150 23.34 11.65 25.56
CA VAL A 150 24.26 10.87 24.76
C VAL A 150 25.59 11.60 24.88
N SER A 151 26.49 11.09 25.71
CA SER A 151 27.90 11.38 25.50
C SER A 151 28.23 10.79 24.15
N ASP A 152 28.60 11.63 23.19
CA ASP A 152 29.18 11.18 21.93
C ASP A 152 30.46 10.42 22.26
N ALA A 153 30.33 9.12 22.51
CA ALA A 153 31.42 8.18 22.41
C ALA A 153 31.68 8.02 20.91
N GLY A 154 32.81 8.57 20.46
CA GLY A 154 33.38 8.24 19.16
C GLY A 154 33.71 6.75 19.06
#